data_AF-A0A0G0QQM6-F1
#
_entry.id   AF-A0A0G0QQM6-F1
#
_cell.length_a   1.000
_cell.length_b   1.000
_cell.length_c   1.000
_cell.angle_alpha   90.00
_cell.angle_beta   90.00
_cell.angle_gamma   90.00
#
_symmetry.space_group_name_H-M   'P 1'
#
loop_
_entity.id
_entity.type
_entity.pdbx_description
1 polymer ?
#
loop_
_entity_poly.entity_id
_entity_poly.type
_entity_poly.pdbx_seq_one_letter_code
_entity_poly.pdbx_strand_id
1 'polypeptide(L)'
;MLLEFYGAECSHCIHMKPLVERLIAEEKVEIQSFETWHNPENAEKMKEYDKGLCGGVPFFFNTETGKHICGGTDYDTLKQWAMGK
;
A
#
# COMPACT_ATOMS: atom_id res chain seq x y z
N MET A 1 4.76 8.81 6.85
CA MET A 1 4.54 7.36 7.07
C MET A 1 3.99 6.76 5.78
N LEU A 2 4.41 5.53 5.46
CA LEU A 2 3.94 4.78 4.29
C LEU A 2 3.01 3.66 4.76
N LEU A 3 1.81 3.61 4.17
CA LEU A 3 0.80 2.62 4.49
C LEU A 3 0.54 1.75 3.27
N GLU A 4 0.40 0.45 3.51
CA GLU A 4 -0.07 -0.53 2.54
C GLU A 4 -1.30 -1.24 3.13
N PHE A 5 -2.38 -1.31 2.38
CA PHE A 5 -3.54 -2.12 2.68
C PHE A 5 -3.67 -3.21 1.62
N TYR A 6 -3.78 -4.46 2.06
CA TYR A 6 -3.75 -5.62 1.17
C TYR A 6 -4.76 -6.68 1.60
N GLY A 7 -5.11 -7.58 0.68
CA GLY A 7 -5.84 -8.81 0.98
C GLY A 7 -4.91 -10.00 0.80
N ALA A 8 -4.90 -10.94 1.75
CA ALA A 8 -3.98 -12.09 1.72
C ALA A 8 -4.12 -12.95 0.44
N GLU A 9 -5.34 -13.03 -0.10
CA GLU A 9 -5.70 -13.84 -1.27
C GLU A 9 -5.87 -13.00 -2.55
N CYS A 10 -5.62 -11.69 -2.47
CA CYS A 10 -5.73 -10.80 -3.62
C CYS A 10 -4.55 -11.03 -4.57
N SER A 11 -4.84 -11.43 -5.81
CA SER A 11 -3.83 -11.67 -6.85
C SER A 11 -2.90 -10.47 -7.05
N HIS A 12 -3.44 -9.26 -7.13
CA HIS A 12 -2.65 -8.04 -7.27
C HIS A 12 -1.76 -7.76 -6.05
N CYS A 13 -2.24 -8.05 -4.83
CA CYS A 13 -1.43 -7.89 -3.61
C CYS A 13 -0.24 -8.86 -3.60
N ILE A 14 -0.46 -10.11 -4.02
CA ILE A 14 0.60 -11.12 -4.14
C ILE A 14 1.69 -10.67 -5.12
N HIS A 15 1.31 -10.04 -6.23
CA HIS A 15 2.26 -9.47 -7.19
C HIS A 15 3.01 -8.25 -6.65
N MET A 16 2.37 -7.43 -5.81
CA MET A 16 3.00 -6.24 -5.22
C MET A 16 3.99 -6.57 -4.11
N LYS A 17 3.73 -7.64 -3.33
CA LYS A 17 4.57 -8.04 -2.20
C LYS A 17 6.08 -8.06 -2.48
N PRO A 18 6.60 -8.71 -3.54
CA PRO A 18 8.05 -8.70 -3.81
C PRO A 18 8.58 -7.30 -4.15
N LEU A 19 7.76 -6.40 -4.72
CA LEU A 19 8.16 -5.03 -5.00
C LEU A 19 8.25 -4.20 -3.71
N VAL A 20 7.32 -4.41 -2.78
CA VAL A 20 7.31 -3.79 -1.46
C VAL A 20 8.52 -4.26 -0.63
N GLU A 21 8.78 -5.57 -0.59
CA GLU A 21 9.95 -6.14 0.09
C GLU A 21 11.27 -5.58 -0.49
N ARG A 22 11.36 -5.49 -1.82
CA ARG A 22 12.50 -4.88 -2.50
C ARG A 22 12.67 -3.41 -2.12
N LEU A 23 11.58 -2.63 -2.09
CA LEU A 23 11.61 -1.22 -1.75
C LEU A 23 12.10 -0.99 -0.31
N ILE A 24 11.60 -1.78 0.65
CA ILE A 24 12.04 -1.73 2.06
C ILE A 24 13.53 -2.05 2.16
N ALA A 25 14.02 -3.05 1.43
CA ALA A 25 15.42 -3.46 1.46
C ALA A 25 16.36 -2.43 0.81
N GLU A 26 16.01 -1.91 -0.37
CA GLU A 26 16.87 -1.00 -1.14
C GLU A 26 16.86 0.43 -0.57
N GLU A 27 15.68 0.98 -0.29
CA GLU A 27 15.53 2.38 0.12
C GLU A 27 15.49 2.56 1.64
N LYS A 28 15.49 1.44 2.39
CA LYS A 28 15.43 1.42 3.87
C LYS A 28 14.25 2.20 4.43
N VAL A 29 13.14 2.19 3.70
CA VAL A 29 11.87 2.78 4.12
C VAL A 29 11.08 1.80 4.97
N GLU A 30 10.26 2.33 5.87
CA GLU A 30 9.31 1.53 6.64
C GLU A 30 7.91 1.66 6.03
N ILE A 31 7.31 0.53 5.71
CA ILE A 31 5.93 0.44 5.22
C ILE A 31 5.12 -0.36 6.23
N GLN A 32 4.03 0.22 6.71
CA GLN A 32 3.09 -0.47 7.60
C GLN A 32 2.04 -1.17 6.74
N SER A 33 2.07 -2.50 6.73
CA SER A 33 1.19 -3.34 5.93
C SER A 33 0.01 -3.85 6.77
N PHE A 34 -1.21 -3.63 6.29
CA PHE A 34 -2.46 -3.99 6.94
C PHE A 34 -3.27 -4.95 6.05
N GLU A 35 -3.45 -6.19 6.50
CA GLU A 35 -4.35 -7.14 5.84
C GLU A 35 -5.79 -6.75 6.17
N THR A 36 -6.67 -6.60 5.18
CA THR A 36 -8.02 -6.05 5.38
C THR A 36 -9.16 -7.04 5.14
N TRP A 37 -8.92 -8.21 4.55
CA TRP A 37 -10.00 -9.17 4.24
C TRP A 37 -10.34 -10.05 5.44
N HIS A 38 -9.36 -10.34 6.29
CA HIS A 38 -9.48 -11.20 7.47
C HIS A 38 -9.29 -10.46 8.78
N ASN A 39 -9.04 -9.14 8.73
CA ASN A 39 -8.94 -8.30 9.90
C ASN A 39 -9.87 -7.07 9.76
N PRO A 40 -11.01 -7.04 10.48
CA PRO A 40 -11.98 -5.95 10.37
C PRO A 40 -11.45 -4.63 10.93
N GLU A 41 -10.55 -4.64 11.92
CA GLU A 41 -9.95 -3.42 12.46
C GLU A 41 -9.08 -2.72 11.40
N ASN A 42 -8.31 -3.50 10.65
CA ASN A 42 -7.53 -3.01 9.53
C ASN A 42 -8.42 -2.54 8.37
N ALA A 43 -9.56 -3.20 8.13
CA ALA A 43 -10.54 -2.77 7.13
C ALA A 43 -11.16 -1.42 7.49
N GLU A 44 -11.51 -1.20 8.76
CA GLU A 44 -11.97 0.11 9.24
C GLU A 44 -10.87 1.17 9.10
N LYS A 45 -9.63 0.82 9.48
CA LYS A 45 -8.47 1.71 9.27
C LYS A 45 -8.31 2.10 7.80
N MET A 46 -8.47 1.15 6.86
CA MET A 46 -8.41 1.44 5.43
C MET A 46 -9.44 2.50 5.02
N LYS A 47 -10.67 2.43 5.54
CA LYS A 47 -11.74 3.40 5.24
C LYS A 47 -11.39 4.82 5.69
N GLU A 48 -10.62 4.98 6.76
CA GLU A 48 -10.16 6.29 7.24
C GLU A 48 -9.23 6.99 6.25
N TYR A 49 -8.47 6.23 5.45
CA TYR A 49 -7.54 6.76 4.45
C TYR A 49 -8.11 6.75 3.04
N ASP A 50 -8.82 5.70 2.65
CA ASP A 50 -9.35 5.53 1.31
C ASP A 50 -10.38 6.61 0.96
N LYS A 51 -11.36 6.90 1.82
CA LYS A 51 -12.34 8.00 1.64
C LYS A 51 -12.89 8.17 0.20
N GLY A 52 -13.00 7.08 -0.58
CA GLY A 52 -13.45 7.10 -1.98
C GLY A 52 -12.35 7.31 -3.03
N LEU A 53 -11.07 7.14 -2.69
CA LEU A 53 -9.94 7.25 -3.62
C LEU A 53 -9.83 6.00 -4.51
N CYS A 54 -9.78 4.82 -3.91
CA CYS A 54 -9.54 3.54 -4.58
C CYS A 54 -10.67 2.53 -4.38
N GLY A 55 -11.24 2.43 -3.18
CA GLY A 55 -12.32 1.48 -2.86
C GLY A 55 -11.92 0.02 -2.79
N GLY A 56 -10.62 -0.31 -2.87
CA GLY A 56 -10.14 -1.69 -2.92
C GLY A 56 -8.64 -1.82 -2.69
N VAL A 57 -8.14 -3.07 -2.71
CA VAL A 57 -6.74 -3.43 -2.45
C VAL A 57 -6.06 -4.01 -3.70
N PRO A 58 -4.72 -3.88 -3.84
CA PRO A 58 -3.80 -3.19 -2.94
C PRO A 58 -3.98 -1.67 -2.97
N PHE A 59 -3.88 -1.04 -1.81
CA PHE A 59 -3.98 0.41 -1.64
C PHE A 59 -2.79 0.93 -0.86
N PHE A 60 -2.04 1.85 -1.47
CA PHE A 60 -0.89 2.48 -0.85
C PHE A 60 -1.19 3.94 -0.56
N PHE A 61 -0.86 4.41 0.64
CA PHE A 61 -1.08 5.80 1.03
C PHE A 61 0.14 6.40 1.75
N ASN A 62 0.68 7.50 1.22
CA ASN A 62 1.78 8.22 1.83
C ASN A 62 1.21 9.37 2.65
N THR A 63 1.28 9.27 3.98
CA THR A 63 0.65 10.25 4.88
C THR A 63 1.35 11.61 4.88
N GLU A 64 2.58 11.70 4.39
CA GLU A 64 3.34 12.96 4.34
C GLU A 64 2.99 13.77 3.09
N THR A 65 2.78 13.09 1.96
CA THR A 65 2.50 13.75 0.67
C THR A 65 1.03 13.71 0.27
N GLY A 66 0.23 12.84 0.89
CA GLY A 66 -1.15 12.56 0.48
C GLY A 66 -1.27 11.76 -0.82
N LYS A 67 -0.14 11.33 -1.40
CA LYS A 67 -0.13 10.52 -2.63
C LYS A 67 -0.57 9.09 -2.35
N HIS A 68 -1.24 8.50 -3.32
CA HIS A 68 -1.79 7.16 -3.22
C HIS A 68 -1.63 6.37 -4.51
N ILE A 69 -1.66 5.04 -4.39
CA ILE A 69 -1.69 4.11 -5.52
C ILE A 69 -2.88 3.16 -5.30
N CYS A 70 -3.71 3.03 -6.33
CA CYS A 70 -4.81 2.07 -6.38
C CYS A 70 -4.42 0.89 -7.28
N GLY A 71 -4.43 -0.33 -6.75
CA GLY A 71 -4.11 -1.53 -7.51
C GLY A 71 -2.61 -1.78 -7.71
N GLY A 72 -2.30 -2.74 -8.57
CA GLY A 72 -0.91 -3.12 -8.87
C GLY A 72 -0.21 -2.07 -9.74
N THR A 73 1.09 -1.86 -9.50
CA THR A 73 1.94 -0.94 -10.25
C THR A 73 3.36 -1.51 -10.41
N ASP A 74 4.21 -0.83 -11.18
CA ASP A 74 5.62 -1.17 -11.33
C ASP A 74 6.48 -0.63 -10.18
N TYR A 75 7.72 -1.12 -10.10
CA TYR A 75 8.64 -0.76 -9.02
C TYR A 75 9.03 0.72 -9.01
N ASP A 76 9.21 1.35 -10.16
CA ASP A 76 9.63 2.75 -10.21
C ASP A 76 8.51 3.64 -9.66
N THR A 77 7.27 3.41 -10.11
CA THR A 77 6.09 4.11 -9.60
C THR A 77 5.93 3.93 -8.08
N LEU A 78 6.07 2.68 -7.58
CA LEU A 78 6.02 2.40 -6.15
C LEU A 78 7.12 3.14 -5.38
N LYS A 79 8.34 3.19 -5.93
CA LYS A 79 9.47 3.92 -5.34
C LYS A 79 9.25 5.43 -5.33
N GLN A 80 8.78 6.02 -6.43
CA GLN A 80 8.50 7.47 -6.47
C GLN A 80 7.46 7.85 -5.42
N TRP A 81 6.39 7.07 -5.29
CA TRP A 81 5.37 7.25 -4.25
C TRP A 81 5.96 7.22 -2.84
N ALA A 82 6.79 6.22 -2.54
CA ALA A 82 7.43 6.08 -1.23
C ALA A 82 8.37 7.24 -0.93
N MET A 83 9.09 7.73 -1.94
CA MET A 83 10.00 8.87 -1.81
C MET A 83 9.32 10.24 -1.88
N GLY A 84 7.98 10.27 -1.98
CA GLY A 84 7.20 11.51 -2.03
C GLY A 84 7.30 12.29 -3.34
N LYS A 85 7.87 11.68 -4.39
CA LYS A 85 8.12 12.31 -5.69
C LYS A 85 6.93 12.25 -6.62
#